data_AF-D3V913-F1
#
_entry.id   AF-D3V913-F1
#
_cell.length_a   1.000
_cell.length_b   1.000
_cell.length_c   1.000
_cell.angle_alpha   90.00
_cell.angle_beta   90.00
_cell.angle_gamma   90.00
#
_symmetry.space_group_name_H-M   'P 1'
#
loop_
_entity.id
_entity.type
_entity.pdbx_description
1 polymer ?
#
loop_
_entity_poly.entity_id
_entity_poly.type
_entity_poly.pdbx_seq_one_letter_code
_entity_poly.pdbx_strand_id
1 'polypeptide(L)'
;MEHKYLVSFNTQRSLCVLKVNGMLMLENTSSRNGTESSGYNISAFLENGYNTFELLMGRIPVDRDTEKFNPESWCEATIRKVSSHNEKGEMISNKKHQCVIHD
;
A
#
# COMPACT_ATOMS: atom_id res chain seq x y z
N MET A 1 -9.08 -2.15 25.71
CA MET A 1 -7.86 -1.48 25.22
C MET A 1 -8.17 -0.89 23.86
N GLU A 2 -7.88 0.39 23.65
CA GLU A 2 -8.07 1.00 22.33
C GLU A 2 -6.95 0.55 21.40
N HIS A 3 -7.32 -0.14 20.33
CA HIS A 3 -6.38 -0.55 19.29
C HIS A 3 -6.53 0.39 18.10
N LYS A 4 -5.39 0.77 17.51
CA LYS A 4 -5.37 1.50 16.24
C LYS A 4 -4.78 0.62 15.17
N TYR A 5 -5.32 0.73 13.96
CA TYR A 5 -4.82 0.03 12.80
C TYR A 5 -4.18 1.05 11.88
N LEU A 6 -2.85 0.95 11.77
CA LEU A 6 -2.05 1.85 10.97
C LEU A 6 -1.63 1.13 9.70
N VAL A 7 -1.75 1.79 8.57
CA VAL A 7 -1.18 1.32 7.31
C VAL A 7 0.07 2.12 6.97
N SER A 8 1.11 1.42 6.51
CA SER A 8 2.24 1.99 5.78
C SER A 8 2.09 1.63 4.31
N PHE A 9 2.21 2.63 3.45
CA PHE A 9 2.04 2.52 2.01
C PHE A 9 3.30 3.06 1.33
N ASN A 10 4.07 2.16 0.73
CA ASN A 10 5.34 2.46 0.11
C ASN A 10 5.26 2.08 -1.37
N THR A 11 5.77 2.95 -2.23
CA THR A 11 5.67 2.81 -3.67
C THR A 11 7.01 3.18 -4.29
N GLN A 12 7.35 2.51 -5.38
CA GLN A 12 8.52 2.81 -6.18
C GLN A 12 8.16 2.70 -7.65
N ARG A 13 8.34 3.80 -8.39
CA ARG A 13 8.14 3.86 -9.84
C ARG A 13 6.85 3.22 -10.34
N SER A 14 5.76 3.38 -9.60
CA SER A 14 4.46 2.78 -9.94
C SER A 14 3.31 3.64 -9.46
N LEU A 15 2.19 3.60 -10.20
CA LEU A 15 0.91 4.05 -9.68
C LEU A 15 0.36 2.95 -8.79
N CYS A 16 0.11 3.25 -7.54
CA CYS A 16 -0.35 2.29 -6.56
C CYS A 16 -1.65 2.77 -5.95
N VAL A 17 -2.57 1.85 -5.70
CA VAL A 17 -3.85 2.14 -5.04
C VAL A 17 -4.09 1.09 -3.97
N LEU A 18 -4.40 1.55 -2.75
CA LEU A 18 -4.87 0.70 -1.67
C LEU A 18 -6.37 0.90 -1.48
N LYS A 19 -7.12 -0.20 -1.51
CA LYS A 19 -8.53 -0.25 -1.11
C LYS A 19 -8.72 -1.09 0.14
N VAL A 20 -9.60 -0.63 1.01
CA VAL A 20 -10.07 -1.36 2.21
C VAL A 20 -11.58 -1.49 2.11
N ASN A 21 -12.08 -2.73 2.14
CA ASN A 21 -13.51 -3.03 1.94
C ASN A 21 -14.10 -2.36 0.69
N GLY A 22 -13.33 -2.36 -0.41
CA GLY A 22 -13.72 -1.73 -1.68
C GLY A 22 -13.58 -0.21 -1.74
N MET A 23 -13.33 0.48 -0.62
CA MET A 23 -13.15 1.94 -0.57
C MET A 23 -11.69 2.33 -0.82
N LEU A 24 -11.47 3.36 -1.63
CA LEU A 24 -10.14 3.94 -1.87
C LEU A 24 -9.61 4.61 -0.60
N MET A 25 -8.45 4.16 -0.11
CA MET A 25 -7.80 4.72 1.09
C MET A 25 -6.58 5.56 0.77
N LEU A 26 -5.69 5.04 -0.07
CA LEU A 26 -4.44 5.68 -0.43
C LEU A 26 -4.16 5.46 -1.91
N GLU A 27 -3.62 6.48 -2.56
CA GLU A 27 -3.05 6.43 -3.89
C GLU A 27 -1.90 7.43 -4.00
N ASN A 28 -0.99 7.22 -4.95
CA ASN A 28 0.15 8.10 -5.17
C ASN A 28 0.07 8.83 -6.53
N THR A 29 -1.14 9.16 -7.00
CA THR A 29 -1.35 9.86 -8.29
C THR A 29 -0.69 11.23 -8.36
N SER A 30 -0.43 11.85 -7.22
CA SER A 30 0.30 13.12 -7.10
C SER A 30 1.83 12.95 -7.17
N SER A 31 2.36 11.73 -7.03
CA SER A 31 3.80 11.46 -7.12
C SER A 31 4.26 11.47 -8.58
N ARG A 32 5.13 12.44 -8.92
CA ARG A 32 5.64 12.63 -10.29
C ARG A 32 6.34 11.38 -10.84
N ASN A 33 7.04 10.63 -10.00
CA ASN A 33 7.79 9.45 -10.39
C ASN A 33 7.22 8.15 -9.79
N GLY A 34 6.02 8.18 -9.21
CA GLY A 34 5.39 7.02 -8.57
C GLY A 34 6.18 6.45 -7.38
N THR A 35 7.12 7.20 -6.81
CA THR A 35 7.81 6.86 -5.57
C THR A 35 7.25 7.72 -4.45
N GLU A 36 6.80 7.07 -3.38
CA GLU A 36 6.20 7.71 -2.22
C GLU A 36 6.27 6.76 -1.02
N SER A 37 6.44 7.32 0.18
CA SER A 37 6.20 6.63 1.44
C SER A 37 5.22 7.44 2.27
N SER A 38 4.09 6.82 2.61
CA SER A 38 3.03 7.44 3.39
C SER A 38 2.45 6.46 4.41
N GLY A 39 1.67 6.97 5.36
CA GLY A 39 1.01 6.16 6.37
C GLY A 39 -0.24 6.82 6.93
N TYR A 40 -1.23 6.00 7.28
CA TYR A 40 -2.55 6.47 7.70
C TYR A 40 -3.15 5.60 8.79
N ASN A 41 -4.01 6.19 9.62
CA ASN A 41 -4.87 5.43 10.52
C ASN A 41 -6.12 4.97 9.76
N ILE A 42 -6.28 3.66 9.62
CA ILE A 42 -7.40 3.05 8.88
C ILE A 42 -8.49 2.47 9.81
N SER A 43 -8.37 2.64 11.14
CA SER A 43 -9.31 2.04 12.10
C SER A 43 -10.78 2.33 11.78
N ALA A 44 -11.09 3.54 11.30
CA ALA A 44 -12.45 3.95 11.00
C ALA A 44 -13.07 3.24 9.79
N PHE A 45 -12.25 2.58 8.97
CA PHE A 45 -12.67 1.89 7.74
C PHE A 45 -12.69 0.37 7.92
N LEU A 46 -12.41 -0.12 9.12
CA LEU A 46 -12.46 -1.54 9.45
C LEU A 46 -13.79 -1.89 10.12
N GLU A 47 -14.31 -3.04 9.72
CA GLU A 47 -15.52 -3.61 10.27
C GLU A 47 -15.19 -4.77 11.20
N ASN A 48 -16.14 -5.12 12.07
CA ASN A 48 -16.00 -6.32 12.91
C ASN A 48 -15.99 -7.57 12.03
N GLY A 49 -14.95 -8.40 12.18
CA GLY A 49 -14.79 -9.63 11.41
C GLY A 49 -13.80 -9.48 10.25
N TYR A 50 -14.13 -10.11 9.12
CA TYR A 50 -13.25 -10.14 7.95
C TYR A 50 -13.26 -8.83 7.20
N ASN A 51 -12.09 -8.29 6.92
CA ASN A 51 -11.90 -7.11 6.11
C ASN A 51 -11.10 -7.48 4.85
N THR A 52 -11.41 -6.83 3.74
CA THR A 52 -10.72 -7.05 2.46
C THR A 52 -9.72 -5.93 2.20
N PHE A 53 -8.50 -6.31 1.90
CA PHE A 53 -7.41 -5.40 1.53
C PHE A 53 -7.00 -5.66 0.10
N GLU A 54 -7.08 -4.66 -0.77
CA GLU A 54 -6.67 -4.77 -2.16
C GLU A 54 -5.57 -3.76 -2.46
N LEU A 55 -4.46 -4.26 -2.99
CA LEU A 55 -3.37 -3.44 -3.48
C LEU A 55 -3.36 -3.55 -5.00
N LEU A 56 -3.53 -2.44 -5.70
CA LEU A 56 -3.46 -2.39 -7.15
C LEU A 56 -2.18 -1.68 -7.57
N MET A 57 -1.61 -2.12 -8.68
CA MET A 57 -0.36 -1.60 -9.23
C MET A 57 -0.56 -1.31 -10.72
N GLY A 58 -0.15 -0.12 -11.13
CA GLY A 58 -0.23 0.40 -12.47
C GLY A 58 1.08 1.11 -12.85
N ARG A 59 1.27 1.31 -14.15
CA ARG A 59 2.48 1.95 -14.69
C ARG A 59 2.38 3.46 -14.54
N ILE A 60 3.53 4.13 -14.54
CA ILE A 60 3.60 5.60 -14.53
C ILE A 60 3.92 6.15 -15.93
N PRO A 61 3.36 7.31 -16.31
CA PRO A 61 3.60 7.89 -17.65
C PRO A 61 5.04 8.33 -17.92
N VAL A 62 5.87 8.50 -16.88
CA VAL A 62 7.26 8.95 -17.02
C VAL A 62 8.19 7.84 -17.54
N ASP A 63 7.76 6.58 -17.49
CA ASP A 63 8.53 5.50 -18.08
C ASP A 63 8.40 5.54 -19.62
N ARG A 64 9.55 5.51 -20.31
CA ARG A 64 9.63 5.62 -21.77
C ARG A 64 9.04 4.41 -22.49
N ASP A 65 9.13 3.24 -21.86
CA ASP A 65 8.47 2.02 -22.33
C ASP A 65 7.04 2.03 -21.79
N THR A 66 6.08 2.18 -22.70
CA THR A 66 4.65 2.26 -22.38
C THR A 66 3.96 0.92 -22.46
N GLU A 67 4.70 -0.17 -22.71
CA GLU A 67 4.19 -1.55 -22.81
C GLU A 67 4.59 -2.40 -21.60
N LYS A 68 5.74 -2.09 -20.98
CA LYS A 68 6.25 -2.84 -19.82
C LYS A 68 6.34 -1.99 -18.56
N PHE A 69 6.25 -2.63 -17.41
CA PHE A 69 6.63 -2.00 -16.15
C PHE A 69 8.15 -1.86 -16.08
N ASN A 70 8.62 -0.81 -15.41
CA ASN A 70 10.02 -0.71 -15.04
C ASN A 70 10.40 -1.85 -14.07
N PRO A 71 11.57 -2.51 -14.18
CA PRO A 71 12.00 -3.56 -13.25
C PRO A 71 12.04 -3.17 -11.77
N GLU A 72 12.25 -1.89 -11.49
CA GLU A 72 12.28 -1.34 -10.12
C GLU A 72 10.88 -1.05 -9.58
N SER A 73 9.84 -1.28 -10.37
CA SER A 73 8.44 -1.00 -10.03
C SER A 73 7.95 -1.92 -8.91
N TRP A 74 7.43 -1.34 -7.84
CA TRP A 74 6.69 -2.08 -6.82
C TRP A 74 5.73 -1.20 -6.00
N CYS A 75 4.73 -1.85 -5.43
CA CYS A 75 3.83 -1.29 -4.42
C CYS A 75 3.85 -2.20 -3.19
N GLU A 76 3.87 -1.62 -2.00
CA GLU A 76 3.77 -2.35 -0.74
C GLU A 76 2.83 -1.66 0.24
N ALA A 77 1.93 -2.44 0.84
CA ALA A 77 1.07 -2.00 1.92
C ALA A 77 1.20 -2.92 3.12
N THR A 78 1.52 -2.35 4.28
CA THR A 78 1.64 -3.10 5.55
C THR A 78 0.67 -2.54 6.58
N ILE A 79 -0.15 -3.40 7.18
CA ILE A 79 -1.09 -3.03 8.22
C ILE A 79 -0.58 -3.55 9.56
N ARG A 80 -0.53 -2.65 10.54
CA ARG A 80 -0.13 -2.96 11.91
C ARG A 80 -1.24 -2.60 12.88
N LYS A 81 -1.47 -3.48 13.84
CA LYS A 81 -2.28 -3.23 15.02
C LYS A 81 -1.37 -2.68 16.12
N VAL A 82 -1.61 -1.46 16.56
CA VAL A 82 -0.86 -0.82 17.66
C VAL A 82 -1.75 -0.65 18.89
N SER A 83 -1.11 -0.58 20.06
CA SER A 83 -1.74 -0.22 21.32
C SER A 83 -0.81 0.69 22.11
N SER A 84 -1.33 1.34 23.16
CA SER A 84 -0.54 2.20 24.06
C SER A 84 0.65 1.50 24.73
N HIS A 85 0.65 0.16 24.79
CA HIS A 85 1.73 -0.62 25.41
C HIS A 85 2.63 -1.33 24.39
N ASN A 86 2.29 -1.27 23.10
CA ASN A 86 3.07 -1.85 22.03
C ASN A 86 3.08 -0.92 20.81
N GLU A 87 3.92 0.12 20.89
CA GLU A 87 4.08 1.11 19.83
C GLU A 87 4.70 0.53 18.55
N LYS A 88 5.50 -0.55 18.66
CA LYS A 88 6.05 -1.25 17.49
C LYS A 88 4.94 -1.88 16.62
N GLY A 89 3.82 -2.23 17.26
CA GLY A 89 2.65 -2.85 16.66
C GLY A 89 2.88 -4.31 16.26
N GLU A 90 1.78 -5.04 16.12
CA GLU A 90 1.72 -6.36 15.52
C GLU A 90 1.40 -6.22 14.03
N MET A 91 2.19 -6.83 13.14
CA MET A 91 1.86 -6.85 11.72
C MET A 91 0.71 -7.83 11.47
N ILE A 92 -0.40 -7.31 10.97
CA ILE A 92 -1.61 -8.08 10.69
C ILE A 92 -1.66 -8.52 9.23
N SER A 93 -1.15 -7.69 8.32
CA SER A 93 -1.13 -7.98 6.90
C SER A 93 0.01 -7.24 6.21
N ASN A 94 0.63 -7.88 5.24
CA ASN A 94 1.56 -7.27 4.30
C ASN A 94 1.19 -7.76 2.89
N LYS A 95 1.09 -6.81 1.95
CA LYS A 95 0.91 -7.10 0.53
C LYS A 95 1.97 -6.34 -0.24
N LYS A 96 2.72 -7.05 -1.07
CA LYS A 96 3.71 -6.47 -1.98
C LYS A 96 3.47 -6.98 -3.39
N HIS A 97 3.35 -6.05 -4.33
CA HIS A 97 3.39 -6.33 -5.76
C HIS A 97 4.69 -5.77 -6.31
N GLN A 98 5.44 -6.61 -7.02
CA GLN A 98 6.74 -6.25 -7.57
C GLN A 98 6.89 -6.90 -8.95
N CYS A 99 7.49 -6.17 -9.88
CA CYS A 99 7.85 -6.73 -11.18
C CYS A 99 9.01 -7.71 -11.02
N VAL A 100 8.84 -8.91 -11.57
CA VAL A 100 9.88 -9.94 -11.61
C VAL A 100 10.31 -10.09 -13.07
N ILE A 101 11.60 -9.84 -13.35
CA ILE A 101 12.17 -10.20 -14.65
C ILE A 101 12.46 -11.69 -14.62
N HIS A 102 11.97 -12.43 -15.61
CA HIS A 102 12.42 -13.78 -15.90
C HIS A 102 13.49 -13.68 -16.99
N ASP A 103 14.71 -14.12 -16.67
CA ASP A 103 15.83 -14.25 -17.62
C ASP A 103 15.61 -15.38 -18.63
#